data_AF-A0A9D5CRY7-F1
#
_entry.id   AF-A0A9D5CRY7-F1
#
_cell.length_a   1.000
_cell.length_b   1.000
_cell.length_c   1.000
_cell.angle_alpha   90.00
_cell.angle_beta   90.00
_cell.angle_gamma   90.00
#
_symmetry.space_group_name_H-M   'P 1'
#
loop_
_entity.id
_entity.type
_entity.pdbx_description
1 polymer ?
#
loop_
_entity_poly.entity_id
_entity_poly.type
_entity_poly.pdbx_seq_one_letter_code
_entity_poly.pdbx_strand_id
1 'polypeptide(L)'
;MCCQMGTLTFRRKQLSPMLSRSLCSCGDRPIADGSLLDFLLQVSTLAMSLVRLDIRQESDRHADVIDAITKYLGIGSYRDWPEEQRQEWLLSQLRDKRPSFGPDLPKTEKIADVLDTFHVITDSFGAYIISMATAPSDVLVVELLQWECHVKVSLRVVPLFEKLADLEAAPTAVARLFSIDWYKNRINGKQEVIYDWKLKTLGRMRDASLQLGSYIKPNKNL
;
A
#
# COMPACT_ATOMS: atom_id res chain seq x y z
N MET A 1 -38.53 -10.50 2.38
CA MET A 1 -38.28 -9.11 2.83
C MET A 1 -36.81 -8.80 2.57
N CYS A 2 -36.54 -8.06 1.51
CA CYS A 2 -35.19 -7.69 1.09
C CYS A 2 -34.75 -6.48 1.92
N CYS A 3 -33.84 -6.69 2.87
CA CYS A 3 -33.21 -5.59 3.59
C CYS A 3 -32.18 -4.96 2.63
N GLN A 4 -32.57 -3.92 1.91
CA GLN A 4 -31.61 -3.07 1.20
C GLN A 4 -30.74 -2.38 2.26
N MET A 5 -29.56 -2.91 2.53
CA MET A 5 -28.50 -2.15 3.20
C MET A 5 -28.10 -1.00 2.28
N GLY A 6 -28.71 0.17 2.49
CA GLY A 6 -28.32 1.40 1.83
C GLY A 6 -26.93 1.80 2.32
N THR A 7 -25.89 1.48 1.56
CA THR A 7 -24.56 2.06 1.79
C THR A 7 -24.64 3.55 1.46
N LEU A 8 -24.53 4.41 2.48
CA LEU A 8 -24.31 5.85 2.30
C LEU A 8 -22.94 6.05 1.64
N THR A 9 -22.90 6.03 0.32
CA THR A 9 -21.72 6.43 -0.47
C THR A 9 -21.67 7.95 -0.48
N PHE A 10 -21.03 8.54 0.55
CA PHE A 10 -20.77 9.97 0.55
C PHE A 10 -19.78 10.29 -0.57
N ARG A 11 -20.29 10.69 -1.75
CA ARG A 11 -19.45 11.33 -2.75
C ARG A 11 -18.93 12.61 -2.12
N ARG A 12 -17.65 12.58 -1.73
CA ARG A 12 -16.85 13.67 -1.12
C ARG A 12 -16.98 15.05 -1.78
N LYS A 13 -17.71 15.21 -2.88
CA LYS A 13 -17.63 16.34 -3.81
C LYS A 13 -18.83 17.26 -3.91
N GLN A 14 -20.01 17.01 -3.34
CA GLN A 14 -21.18 17.81 -3.77
C GLN A 14 -22.10 18.44 -2.71
N LEU A 15 -22.53 17.74 -1.65
CA LEU A 15 -23.56 18.35 -0.78
C LEU A 15 -23.03 19.48 0.11
N SER A 16 -21.80 19.33 0.58
CA SER A 16 -21.24 20.10 1.68
C SER A 16 -20.77 21.53 1.29
N PRO A 17 -20.16 21.75 0.11
CA PRO A 17 -19.77 23.10 -0.33
C PRO A 17 -20.95 23.94 -0.81
N MET A 18 -22.06 23.31 -1.21
CA MET A 18 -23.24 24.02 -1.75
C MET A 18 -24.00 24.77 -0.66
N LEU A 19 -24.18 24.17 0.53
CA LEU A 19 -24.80 24.87 1.67
C LEU A 19 -23.98 26.05 2.15
N SER A 20 -22.66 25.87 2.32
CA SER A 20 -21.76 26.95 2.72
C SER A 20 -21.77 28.11 1.70
N ARG A 21 -21.73 27.80 0.39
CA ARG A 21 -21.83 28.81 -0.68
C ARG A 21 -23.18 29.54 -0.67
N SER A 22 -24.28 28.82 -0.43
CA SER A 22 -25.62 29.41 -0.35
C SER A 22 -25.73 30.39 0.82
N LEU A 23 -25.30 29.99 2.02
CA LEU A 23 -25.33 30.86 3.20
C LEU A 23 -24.46 32.10 3.01
N CYS A 24 -23.26 31.95 2.45
CA CYS A 24 -22.40 33.08 2.10
C CYS A 24 -23.06 34.03 1.08
N SER A 25 -23.80 33.49 0.09
CA SER A 25 -24.51 34.32 -0.90
C SER A 25 -25.72 35.06 -0.33
N CYS A 26 -26.32 34.57 0.76
CA CYS A 26 -27.43 35.21 1.46
C CYS A 26 -26.98 36.24 2.51
N GLY A 27 -25.67 36.40 2.74
CA GLY A 27 -25.11 37.28 3.78
C GLY A 27 -24.93 36.62 5.15
N ASP A 28 -25.32 35.34 5.29
CA ASP A 28 -25.27 34.56 6.54
C ASP A 28 -23.91 33.89 6.77
N ARG A 29 -22.82 34.60 6.46
CA ARG A 29 -21.46 34.09 6.60
C ARG A 29 -21.11 33.65 8.04
N PRO A 30 -21.54 34.34 9.12
CA PRO A 30 -21.30 33.87 10.48
C PRO A 30 -21.88 32.48 10.77
N ILE A 31 -22.99 32.10 10.12
CA ILE A 31 -23.61 30.78 10.25
C ILE A 31 -22.80 29.76 9.43
N ALA A 32 -22.36 30.14 8.23
CA ALA A 32 -21.55 29.28 7.38
C ALA A 32 -20.18 28.94 8.01
N ASP A 33 -19.55 29.90 8.68
CA ASP A 33 -18.22 29.78 9.30
C ASP A 33 -18.29 29.23 10.76
N GLY A 34 -19.49 28.88 11.25
CA GLY A 34 -19.71 28.31 12.58
C GLY A 34 -19.80 26.78 12.59
N SER A 35 -20.87 26.23 13.18
CA SER A 35 -21.08 24.79 13.32
C SER A 35 -21.12 24.03 11.98
N LEU A 36 -21.53 24.70 10.90
CA LEU A 36 -21.46 24.13 9.56
C LEU A 36 -20.00 23.89 9.16
N LEU A 37 -19.12 24.87 9.31
CA LEU A 37 -17.70 24.71 9.00
C LEU A 37 -17.06 23.60 9.85
N ASP A 38 -17.36 23.55 11.16
CA ASP A 38 -16.87 22.49 12.03
C ASP A 38 -17.31 21.10 11.55
N PHE A 39 -18.59 20.95 11.18
CA PHE A 39 -19.10 19.71 10.61
C PHE A 39 -18.43 19.36 9.28
N LEU A 40 -18.21 20.35 8.40
CA LEU A 40 -17.50 20.16 7.13
C LEU A 40 -16.06 19.68 7.36
N LEU A 41 -15.37 20.28 8.34
CA LEU A 41 -14.03 19.88 8.72
C LEU A 41 -14.03 18.46 9.27
N GLN A 42 -14.91 18.14 10.22
CA GLN A 42 -15.05 16.78 10.79
C GLN A 42 -15.33 15.72 9.72
N VAL A 43 -16.28 15.97 8.81
CA VAL A 43 -16.59 15.03 7.72
C VAL A 43 -15.41 14.92 6.76
N SER A 44 -14.69 16.00 6.50
CA SER A 44 -13.53 15.98 5.60
C SER A 44 -12.33 15.21 6.18
N THR A 45 -12.13 15.30 7.50
CA THR A 45 -11.01 14.70 8.24
C THR A 45 -11.29 13.24 8.62
N LEU A 46 -12.46 12.96 9.20
CA LEU A 46 -12.83 11.64 9.71
C LEU A 46 -13.43 10.73 8.64
N ALA A 47 -14.02 11.33 7.59
CA ALA A 47 -14.82 10.60 6.60
C ALA A 47 -15.82 9.65 7.29
N MET A 48 -16.12 8.50 6.69
CA MET A 48 -17.03 7.49 7.26
C MET A 48 -16.31 6.46 8.14
N SER A 49 -14.98 6.45 8.17
CA SER A 49 -14.19 5.42 8.86
C SER A 49 -13.54 5.89 10.17
N LEU A 50 -13.68 7.19 10.52
CA LEU A 50 -12.99 7.90 11.61
C LEU A 50 -11.47 7.94 11.47
N VAL A 51 -10.86 6.76 11.39
CA VAL A 51 -9.45 6.52 11.13
C VAL A 51 -9.32 5.56 9.95
N ARG A 52 -8.14 5.55 9.33
CA ARG A 52 -7.78 4.49 8.40
C ARG A 52 -6.86 3.52 9.11
N LEU A 53 -7.15 2.22 8.98
CA LEU A 53 -6.35 1.18 9.59
C LEU A 53 -5.22 0.79 8.63
N ASP A 54 -3.99 0.71 9.13
CA ASP A 54 -2.87 0.14 8.39
C ASP A 54 -2.79 -1.36 8.67
N ILE A 55 -2.57 -2.16 7.62
CA ILE A 55 -2.32 -3.60 7.72
C ILE A 55 -0.83 -3.80 7.86
N ARG A 56 -0.38 -4.70 8.75
CA ARG A 56 1.03 -5.05 8.89
C ARG A 56 1.20 -6.56 8.87
N GLN A 57 2.14 -7.04 8.06
CA GLN A 57 2.50 -8.46 7.98
C GLN A 57 4.01 -8.61 7.70
N GLU A 58 4.62 -9.72 8.09
CA GLU A 58 6.04 -10.01 7.81
C GLU A 58 6.28 -10.48 6.37
N SER A 59 7.42 -10.06 5.78
CA SER A 59 7.84 -10.39 4.41
C SER A 59 7.88 -11.89 4.12
N ASP A 60 8.35 -12.70 5.07
CA ASP A 60 8.47 -14.15 4.94
C ASP A 60 7.12 -14.85 4.70
N ARG A 61 6.02 -14.29 5.23
CA ARG A 61 4.66 -14.81 5.00
C ARG A 61 4.21 -14.61 3.57
N HIS A 62 4.60 -13.50 2.96
CA HIS A 62 4.32 -13.28 1.54
C HIS A 62 5.16 -14.21 0.67
N ALA A 63 6.44 -14.42 1.04
CA ALA A 63 7.30 -15.38 0.38
C ALA A 63 6.75 -16.82 0.48
N ASP A 64 6.19 -17.22 1.63
CA ASP A 64 5.52 -18.53 1.80
C ASP A 64 4.39 -18.74 0.78
N VAL A 65 3.57 -17.70 0.56
CA VAL A 65 2.42 -17.76 -0.36
C VAL A 65 2.92 -17.91 -1.79
N ILE A 66 3.86 -17.08 -2.21
CA ILE A 66 4.42 -17.15 -3.58
C ILE A 66 5.16 -18.47 -3.80
N ASP A 67 5.91 -18.95 -2.82
CA ASP A 67 6.61 -20.23 -2.91
C ASP A 67 5.65 -21.42 -3.08
N ALA A 68 4.52 -21.41 -2.37
CA ALA A 68 3.46 -22.40 -2.58
C ALA A 68 2.87 -22.31 -3.98
N ILE A 69 2.67 -21.10 -4.52
CA ILE A 69 2.18 -20.88 -5.88
C ILE A 69 3.19 -21.41 -6.91
N THR A 70 4.47 -21.03 -6.82
CA THR A 70 5.48 -21.47 -7.79
C THR A 70 5.68 -22.99 -7.78
N LYS A 71 5.61 -23.61 -6.59
CA LYS A 71 5.68 -25.07 -6.44
C LYS A 71 4.47 -25.75 -7.05
N TYR A 72 3.27 -25.21 -6.82
CA TYR A 72 2.03 -25.73 -7.38
C TYR A 72 2.02 -25.65 -8.91
N LEU A 73 2.55 -24.56 -9.49
CA LEU A 73 2.69 -24.38 -10.94
C LEU A 73 3.81 -25.23 -11.56
N GLY A 74 4.64 -25.90 -10.75
CA GLY A 74 5.76 -26.72 -11.22
C GLY A 74 6.92 -25.93 -11.83
N ILE A 75 7.00 -24.61 -11.57
CA ILE A 75 8.05 -23.74 -12.11
C ILE A 75 9.25 -23.58 -11.15
N GLY A 76 9.14 -24.13 -9.94
CA GLY A 76 10.21 -24.16 -8.95
C GLY A 76 9.80 -23.59 -7.60
N SER A 77 10.81 -23.26 -6.79
CA SER A 77 10.68 -22.78 -5.42
C SER A 77 11.14 -21.33 -5.38
N TYR A 78 10.21 -20.39 -5.20
CA TYR A 78 10.48 -18.95 -5.13
C TYR A 78 11.55 -18.63 -4.06
N ARG A 79 11.56 -19.40 -2.97
CA ARG A 79 12.55 -19.23 -1.90
C ARG A 79 13.97 -19.52 -2.33
N ASP A 80 14.16 -20.44 -3.27
CA ASP A 80 15.49 -20.84 -3.72
C ASP A 80 16.02 -19.91 -4.82
N TRP A 81 15.18 -19.02 -5.35
CA TRP A 81 15.58 -18.09 -6.40
C TRP A 81 16.42 -16.93 -5.84
N PRO A 82 17.46 -16.50 -6.59
CA PRO A 82 18.15 -15.25 -6.30
C PRO A 82 17.21 -14.05 -6.50
N GLU A 83 17.55 -12.93 -5.87
CA GLU A 83 16.72 -11.73 -5.85
C GLU A 83 16.39 -11.19 -7.25
N GLU A 84 17.35 -11.25 -8.17
CA GLU A 84 17.16 -10.84 -9.57
C GLU A 84 16.09 -11.69 -10.27
N GLN A 85 16.13 -13.02 -10.08
CA GLN A 85 15.15 -13.94 -10.65
C GLN A 85 13.77 -13.74 -10.03
N ARG A 86 13.69 -13.48 -8.71
CA ARG A 86 12.44 -13.14 -8.03
C ARG A 86 11.82 -11.87 -8.64
N GLN A 87 12.62 -10.81 -8.80
CA GLN A 87 12.15 -9.57 -9.42
C GLN A 87 11.68 -9.79 -10.86
N GLU A 88 12.45 -10.50 -11.68
CA GLU A 88 12.08 -10.77 -13.08
C GLU A 88 10.76 -11.53 -13.18
N TRP A 89 10.59 -12.58 -12.37
CA TRP A 89 9.37 -13.36 -12.36
C TRP A 89 8.18 -12.53 -11.89
N LEU A 90 8.29 -11.79 -10.76
CA LEU A 90 7.19 -10.95 -10.26
C LEU A 90 6.78 -9.88 -11.28
N LEU A 91 7.75 -9.25 -11.94
CA LEU A 91 7.48 -8.24 -12.97
C LEU A 91 6.81 -8.84 -14.20
N SER A 92 7.13 -10.08 -14.58
CA SER A 92 6.42 -10.78 -15.66
C SER A 92 4.93 -10.95 -15.32
N GLN A 93 4.62 -11.40 -14.11
CA GLN A 93 3.23 -11.62 -13.67
C GLN A 93 2.45 -10.29 -13.58
N LEU A 94 3.07 -9.25 -13.00
CA LEU A 94 2.48 -7.92 -12.87
C LEU A 94 2.21 -7.22 -14.22
N ARG A 95 2.94 -7.58 -15.28
CA ARG A 95 2.74 -7.05 -16.64
C ARG A 95 1.67 -7.81 -17.40
N ASP A 96 1.70 -9.14 -17.32
CA ASP A 96 0.83 -10.01 -18.12
C ASP A 96 -0.63 -10.00 -17.65
N LYS A 97 -0.88 -9.58 -16.40
CA LYS A 97 -2.23 -9.51 -15.79
C LYS A 97 -3.04 -10.79 -15.95
N ARG A 98 -2.37 -11.95 -15.98
CA ARG A 98 -3.02 -13.26 -15.98
C ARG A 98 -3.04 -13.80 -14.56
N PRO A 99 -4.18 -14.29 -14.05
CA PRO A 99 -4.23 -14.86 -12.70
C PRO A 99 -3.18 -15.96 -12.58
N SER A 100 -2.25 -15.81 -11.64
CA SER A 100 -1.13 -16.74 -11.49
C SER A 100 -1.54 -18.06 -10.83
N PHE A 101 -2.68 -18.11 -10.14
CA PHE A 101 -3.17 -19.35 -9.53
C PHE A 101 -4.71 -19.45 -9.50
N GLY A 102 -5.21 -20.68 -9.64
CA GLY A 102 -6.64 -21.00 -9.54
C GLY A 102 -7.10 -21.22 -8.09
N PRO A 103 -8.42 -21.44 -7.88
CA PRO A 103 -8.99 -21.71 -6.56
C PRO A 103 -8.45 -22.98 -5.89
N ASP A 104 -7.88 -23.89 -6.69
CA ASP A 104 -7.38 -25.21 -6.26
C ASP A 104 -5.96 -25.18 -5.66
N LEU A 105 -5.39 -23.99 -5.41
CA LEU A 105 -4.10 -23.86 -4.74
C LEU A 105 -4.18 -24.54 -3.34
N PRO A 106 -3.29 -25.49 -3.02
CA PRO A 106 -3.21 -26.06 -1.68
C PRO A 106 -2.79 -24.99 -0.67
N LYS A 107 -3.68 -24.66 0.27
CA LYS A 107 -3.45 -23.65 1.29
C LYS A 107 -3.21 -24.30 2.65
N THR A 108 -2.06 -24.02 3.25
CA THR A 108 -1.90 -24.21 4.70
C THR A 108 -2.70 -23.14 5.43
N GLU A 109 -2.98 -23.33 6.73
CA GLU A 109 -3.65 -22.32 7.57
C GLU A 109 -2.95 -20.96 7.51
N LYS A 110 -1.61 -20.98 7.48
CA LYS A 110 -0.77 -19.78 7.35
C LYS A 110 -0.96 -19.04 6.03
N ILE A 111 -1.03 -19.78 4.92
CA ILE A 111 -1.24 -19.22 3.58
C ILE A 111 -2.67 -18.69 3.46
N ALA A 112 -3.65 -19.44 3.99
CA ALA A 112 -5.05 -19.02 4.00
C ALA A 112 -5.21 -17.69 4.74
N ASP A 113 -4.63 -17.56 5.94
CA ASP A 113 -4.65 -16.33 6.73
C ASP A 113 -4.14 -15.08 5.96
N VAL A 114 -3.04 -15.23 5.23
CA VAL A 114 -2.49 -14.13 4.41
C VAL A 114 -3.44 -13.77 3.27
N LEU A 115 -3.96 -14.77 2.54
CA LEU A 115 -4.88 -14.54 1.43
C LEU A 115 -6.21 -13.96 1.92
N ASP A 116 -6.76 -14.46 3.01
CA ASP A 116 -8.01 -13.99 3.61
C ASP A 116 -7.87 -12.54 4.08
N THR A 117 -6.70 -12.16 4.59
CA THR A 117 -6.39 -10.75 4.91
C THR A 117 -6.57 -9.85 3.68
N PHE A 118 -6.07 -10.26 2.50
CA PHE A 118 -6.27 -9.49 1.27
C PHE A 118 -7.73 -9.41 0.83
N HIS A 119 -8.54 -10.45 1.06
CA HIS A 119 -9.97 -10.45 0.74
C HIS A 119 -10.80 -9.49 1.62
N VAL A 120 -10.31 -9.16 2.82
CA VAL A 120 -10.98 -8.21 3.75
C VAL A 120 -10.62 -6.75 3.44
N ILE A 121 -9.64 -6.48 2.57
CA ILE A 121 -9.20 -5.12 2.27
C ILE A 121 -10.31 -4.31 1.57
N THR A 122 -10.58 -3.13 2.12
CA THR A 122 -11.55 -2.15 1.63
C THR A 122 -10.94 -0.74 1.56
N ASP A 123 -11.73 0.25 1.12
CA ASP A 123 -11.33 1.66 1.04
C ASP A 123 -11.15 2.36 2.41
N SER A 124 -11.47 1.65 3.50
CA SER A 124 -11.28 2.11 4.88
C SER A 124 -9.84 1.87 5.40
N PHE A 125 -9.01 1.17 4.64
CA PHE A 125 -7.61 0.91 5.00
C PHE A 125 -6.66 1.98 4.45
N GLY A 126 -5.52 2.11 5.13
CA GLY A 126 -4.46 3.05 4.79
C GLY A 126 -3.36 2.39 3.97
N ALA A 127 -2.28 2.01 4.65
CA ALA A 127 -1.10 1.37 4.10
C ALA A 127 -1.10 -0.13 4.35
N TYR A 128 -0.36 -0.84 3.51
CA TYR A 128 0.09 -2.20 3.78
C TYR A 128 1.59 -2.13 4.14
N ILE A 129 1.90 -2.34 5.42
CA ILE A 129 3.24 -2.29 5.98
C ILE A 129 3.87 -3.68 5.93
N ILE A 130 5.04 -3.79 5.32
CA ILE A 130 5.82 -5.03 5.27
C ILE A 130 6.88 -4.98 6.35
N SER A 131 6.68 -5.77 7.40
CA SER A 131 7.67 -5.96 8.48
C SER A 131 8.85 -6.76 7.96
N MET A 132 10.03 -6.52 8.52
CA MET A 132 11.25 -7.25 8.14
C MET A 132 11.54 -7.19 6.62
N ALA A 133 11.24 -6.04 6.00
CA ALA A 133 11.51 -5.84 4.58
C ALA A 133 13.02 -5.71 4.34
N THR A 134 13.53 -6.40 3.33
CA THR A 134 14.97 -6.46 3.03
C THR A 134 15.27 -6.13 1.56
N ALA A 135 14.35 -6.46 0.64
CA ALA A 135 14.62 -6.42 -0.78
C ALA A 135 13.46 -5.82 -1.61
N PRO A 136 13.70 -5.37 -2.85
CA PRO A 136 12.65 -4.93 -3.76
C PRO A 136 11.57 -5.97 -4.00
N SER A 137 11.93 -7.26 -4.05
CA SER A 137 10.98 -8.35 -4.25
C SER A 137 9.88 -8.39 -3.18
N ASP A 138 10.21 -8.09 -1.91
CA ASP A 138 9.23 -8.04 -0.81
C ASP A 138 8.05 -7.10 -1.12
N VAL A 139 8.36 -5.92 -1.69
CA VAL A 139 7.36 -4.93 -2.10
C VAL A 139 6.57 -5.41 -3.31
N LEU A 140 7.25 -5.96 -4.32
CA LEU A 140 6.62 -6.44 -5.56
C LEU A 140 5.68 -7.63 -5.32
N VAL A 141 6.00 -8.51 -4.36
CA VAL A 141 5.12 -9.62 -3.97
C VAL A 141 3.80 -9.09 -3.44
N VAL A 142 3.80 -8.10 -2.55
CA VAL A 142 2.55 -7.55 -2.00
C VAL A 142 1.74 -6.84 -3.09
N GLU A 143 2.38 -6.14 -4.03
CA GLU A 143 1.68 -5.58 -5.20
C GLU A 143 1.02 -6.69 -6.05
N LEU A 144 1.70 -7.82 -6.24
CA LEU A 144 1.14 -8.96 -6.95
C LEU A 144 -0.04 -9.57 -6.19
N LEU A 145 0.09 -9.83 -4.89
CA LEU A 145 -0.98 -10.41 -4.07
C LEU A 145 -2.23 -9.51 -4.01
N GLN A 146 -2.07 -8.19 -3.92
CA GLN A 146 -3.20 -7.26 -4.00
C GLN A 146 -3.94 -7.36 -5.34
N TRP A 147 -3.20 -7.56 -6.43
CA TRP A 147 -3.79 -7.71 -7.75
C TRP A 147 -4.50 -9.07 -7.91
N GLU A 148 -3.85 -10.16 -7.50
CA GLU A 148 -4.37 -11.53 -7.55
C GLU A 148 -5.62 -11.73 -6.70
N CYS A 149 -5.63 -11.17 -5.49
CA CYS A 149 -6.81 -11.20 -4.60
C CYS A 149 -7.89 -10.19 -4.99
N HIS A 150 -7.77 -9.54 -6.16
CA HIS A 150 -8.75 -8.61 -6.71
C HIS A 150 -9.11 -7.46 -5.75
N VAL A 151 -8.13 -6.94 -5.02
CA VAL A 151 -8.31 -5.81 -4.12
C VAL A 151 -8.77 -4.60 -4.92
N LYS A 152 -10.01 -4.16 -4.70
CA LYS A 152 -10.65 -3.08 -5.47
C LYS A 152 -9.91 -1.75 -5.37
N VAL A 153 -9.38 -1.46 -4.19
CA VAL A 153 -8.60 -0.25 -3.91
C VAL A 153 -7.26 -0.70 -3.36
N SER A 154 -6.27 -0.84 -4.23
CA SER A 154 -4.94 -1.26 -3.83
C SER A 154 -4.33 -0.25 -2.85
N LEU A 155 -3.88 -0.75 -1.71
CA LEU A 155 -3.22 0.03 -0.67
C LEU A 155 -1.82 0.45 -1.13
N ARG A 156 -1.30 1.48 -0.46
CA ARG A 156 0.11 1.87 -0.60
C ARG A 156 0.97 0.85 0.15
N VAL A 157 1.96 0.27 -0.53
CA VAL A 157 2.87 -0.71 0.07
C VAL A 157 4.06 0.03 0.69
N VAL A 158 4.33 -0.25 1.96
CA VAL A 158 5.29 0.49 2.78
C VAL A 158 6.30 -0.50 3.39
N PRO A 159 7.55 -0.54 2.90
CA PRO A 159 8.58 -1.36 3.52
C PRO A 159 8.98 -0.77 4.87
N LEU A 160 9.07 -1.62 5.89
CA LEU A 160 9.62 -1.31 7.20
C LEU A 160 11.01 -1.96 7.35
N PHE A 161 12.04 -1.13 7.40
CA PHE A 161 13.43 -1.56 7.61
C PHE A 161 13.76 -1.58 9.11
N GLU A 162 13.94 -2.78 9.67
CA GLU A 162 14.06 -2.99 11.12
C GLU A 162 15.50 -3.26 11.57
N LYS A 163 16.31 -3.95 10.76
CA LYS A 163 17.72 -4.21 11.09
C LYS A 163 18.64 -3.15 10.51
N LEU A 164 19.82 -3.03 11.10
CA LEU A 164 20.86 -2.12 10.63
C LEU A 164 21.27 -2.41 9.19
N ALA A 165 21.51 -3.68 8.84
CA ALA A 165 21.87 -4.08 7.49
C ALA A 165 20.78 -3.71 6.47
N ASP A 166 19.52 -3.91 6.83
CA ASP A 166 18.38 -3.59 5.96
C ASP A 166 18.28 -2.07 5.73
N LEU A 167 18.52 -1.27 6.78
CA LEU A 167 18.54 0.19 6.67
C LEU A 167 19.69 0.70 5.80
N GLU A 168 20.85 0.05 5.84
CA GLU A 168 21.99 0.37 4.96
C GLU A 168 21.71 0.00 3.50
N ALA A 169 20.99 -1.10 3.26
CA ALA A 169 20.60 -1.53 1.92
C ALA A 169 19.36 -0.79 1.37
N ALA A 170 18.56 -0.16 2.24
CA ALA A 170 17.30 0.48 1.89
C ALA A 170 17.40 1.50 0.75
N PRO A 171 18.40 2.42 0.69
CA PRO A 171 18.53 3.36 -0.43
C PRO A 171 18.68 2.64 -1.77
N THR A 172 19.49 1.57 -1.82
CA THR A 172 19.70 0.77 -3.02
C THR A 172 18.44 0.01 -3.41
N ALA A 173 17.74 -0.60 -2.44
CA ALA A 173 16.48 -1.31 -2.69
C ALA A 173 15.39 -0.37 -3.23
N VAL A 174 15.21 0.80 -2.62
CA VAL A 174 14.22 1.80 -3.07
C VAL A 174 14.61 2.40 -4.42
N ALA A 175 15.90 2.69 -4.66
CA ALA A 175 16.38 3.13 -5.96
C ALA A 175 16.11 2.08 -7.04
N ARG A 176 16.29 0.78 -6.73
CA ARG A 176 15.96 -0.31 -7.63
C ARG A 176 14.46 -0.35 -7.93
N LEU A 177 13.60 -0.24 -6.93
CA LEU A 177 12.14 -0.12 -7.12
C LEU A 177 11.79 1.06 -8.03
N PHE A 178 12.40 2.23 -7.81
CA PHE A 178 12.19 3.38 -8.67
C PHE A 178 12.80 3.22 -10.06
N SER A 179 13.75 2.33 -10.29
CA SER A 179 14.23 2.03 -11.65
C SER A 179 13.21 1.23 -12.48
N ILE A 180 12.20 0.64 -11.85
CA ILE A 180 11.18 -0.17 -12.50
C ILE A 180 10.01 0.72 -12.96
N ASP A 181 9.79 0.84 -14.27
CA ASP A 181 8.73 1.68 -14.84
C ASP A 181 7.33 1.27 -14.37
N TRP A 182 7.06 -0.03 -14.26
CA TRP A 182 5.79 -0.54 -13.75
C TRP A 182 5.52 0.01 -12.34
N TYR A 183 6.52 -0.05 -11.46
CA TYR A 183 6.39 0.38 -10.07
C TYR A 183 6.25 1.90 -9.95
N LYS A 184 7.04 2.66 -10.71
CA LYS A 184 6.91 4.13 -10.81
C LYS A 184 5.49 4.56 -11.19
N ASN A 185 4.92 3.93 -12.21
CA ASN A 185 3.55 4.20 -12.65
C ASN A 185 2.53 3.82 -11.57
N ARG A 186 2.75 2.68 -10.89
CA ARG A 186 1.88 2.19 -9.82
C ARG A 186 1.81 3.13 -8.61
N ILE A 187 2.93 3.74 -8.20
CA ILE A 187 2.99 4.61 -7.02
C ILE A 187 2.60 6.07 -7.29
N ASN A 188 2.50 6.46 -8.56
CA ASN A 188 2.12 7.81 -9.00
C ASN A 188 2.89 8.94 -8.25
N GLY A 189 4.21 8.77 -8.17
CA GLY A 189 5.12 9.76 -7.58
C GLY A 189 5.13 9.84 -6.05
N LYS A 190 4.49 8.91 -5.32
CA LYS A 190 4.45 8.91 -3.87
C LYS A 190 4.91 7.56 -3.29
N GLN A 191 5.99 7.58 -2.53
CA GLN A 191 6.47 6.43 -1.77
C GLN A 191 6.55 6.77 -0.28
N GLU A 192 6.08 5.86 0.56
CA GLU A 192 6.25 5.91 2.01
C GLU A 192 7.19 4.77 2.44
N VAL A 193 8.07 5.05 3.39
CA VAL A 193 9.05 4.09 3.94
C VAL A 193 9.09 4.29 5.44
N ILE A 194 9.09 3.20 6.21
CA ILE A 194 9.24 3.25 7.66
C ILE A 194 10.58 2.64 8.04
N TYR A 195 11.18 3.18 9.10
CA TYR A 195 12.39 2.67 9.73
C TYR A 195 12.14 2.50 11.23
N ASP A 196 12.73 1.49 11.85
CA ASP A 196 12.64 1.34 13.31
C ASP A 196 13.42 2.46 14.01
N TRP A 197 12.78 3.12 14.98
CA TRP A 197 13.35 4.21 15.77
C TRP A 197 14.60 3.78 16.54
N LYS A 198 14.75 2.49 16.87
CA LYS A 198 15.95 1.95 17.55
C LYS A 198 17.24 2.20 16.74
N LEU A 199 17.11 2.36 15.43
CA LEU A 199 18.23 2.67 14.53
C LEU A 199 18.67 4.15 14.61
N LYS A 200 17.85 5.02 15.22
CA LYS A 200 18.14 6.46 15.36
C LYS A 200 19.31 6.72 16.29
N THR A 201 19.40 5.93 17.33
CA THR A 201 20.48 5.96 18.33
C THR A 201 21.84 5.60 17.76
N LEU A 202 21.92 5.01 16.56
CA LEU A 202 23.17 4.66 15.89
C LEU A 202 23.71 5.77 14.97
N GLY A 203 23.06 6.93 14.88
CA GLY A 203 23.53 8.08 14.09
C GLY A 203 23.40 7.94 12.56
N ARG A 204 23.06 6.76 12.04
CA ARG A 204 23.05 6.46 10.59
C ARG A 204 21.71 6.74 9.89
N MET A 205 20.68 7.11 10.63
CA MET A 205 19.37 7.46 10.06
C MET A 205 19.38 8.74 9.22
N ARG A 206 20.22 9.71 9.58
CA ARG A 206 20.27 10.99 8.86
C ARG A 206 20.75 10.79 7.42
N ASP A 207 21.75 9.92 7.25
CA ASP A 207 22.32 9.61 5.94
C ASP A 207 21.36 8.78 5.07
N ALA A 208 20.72 7.75 5.65
CA ALA A 208 19.72 6.96 4.93
C ALA A 208 18.52 7.81 4.50
N SER A 209 18.02 8.68 5.38
CA SER A 209 16.90 9.60 5.06
C SER A 209 17.27 10.62 3.98
N LEU A 210 18.48 11.20 4.03
CA LEU A 210 18.97 12.11 2.99
C LEU A 210 19.14 11.42 1.64
N GLN A 211 19.69 10.20 1.63
CA GLN A 211 19.84 9.41 0.41
C GLN A 211 18.48 9.06 -0.19
N LEU A 212 17.53 8.56 0.61
CA LEU A 212 16.17 8.27 0.14
C LEU A 212 15.45 9.52 -0.40
N GLY A 213 15.59 10.67 0.30
CA GLY A 213 15.03 11.94 -0.16
C GLY A 213 15.62 12.45 -1.48
N SER A 214 16.86 12.10 -1.79
CA SER A 214 17.51 12.48 -3.06
C SER A 214 16.94 11.75 -4.28
N TYR A 215 16.42 10.53 -4.09
CA TYR A 215 15.75 9.75 -5.14
C TYR A 215 14.33 10.25 -5.45
N ILE A 216 13.73 11.02 -4.54
CA ILE A 216 12.39 11.62 -4.67
C ILE A 216 12.53 13.10 -5.09
N LYS A 217 13.30 13.39 -6.15
CA LYS A 217 13.19 14.70 -6.82
C LYS A 217 12.12 14.61 -7.89
N PRO A 218 11.11 15.50 -7.88
CA PRO A 218 10.11 15.53 -8.92
C PRO A 218 10.80 15.77 -10.26
N ASN A 219 10.47 14.93 -11.25
CA ASN A 219 10.83 15.19 -12.63
C ASN A 219 10.17 16.52 -13.02
N LYS A 220 10.97 17.58 -13.20
CA LYS A 220 10.48 18.93 -13.55
C LYS A 220 9.98 19.04 -15.00
N ASN A 221 9.90 17.93 -15.72
CA ASN A 221 9.49 17.87 -17.12
C ASN A 221 8.29 16.94 -17.26
N LEU A 222 7.10 17.44 -16.96
CA LEU A 222 5.79 16.97 -17.43
C LEU A 222 4.77 18.11 -17.22
#